data_AF-A0A1W9Q962-F1
#
_entry.id   AF-A0A1W9Q962-F1
#
_cell.length_a   1.000
_cell.length_b   1.000
_cell.length_c   1.000
_cell.angle_alpha   90.00
_cell.angle_beta   90.00
_cell.angle_gamma   90.00
#
_symmetry.space_group_name_H-M   'P 1'
#
loop_
_entity.id
_entity.type
_entity.pdbx_description
1 polymer ?
#
loop_
_entity_poly.entity_id
_entity_poly.type
_entity_poly.pdbx_seq_one_letter_code
_entity_poly.pdbx_strand_id
1 'polypeptide(L)'
;MGLSLLGAVACGTSNDPGNPGAGGTAQVGGDGNVGSGGAGPGAGGLVNGAGGNVNGTGGDTPGGGGAPGVGGDGGGGAAAGGNGNTGGSGAGGEVGVGGSGTTEGEPIPKPKLITSAAGAFWKTDAEPTMGGTTANITVNPSMEHQAWLGWGGTFNEVGWRELMKLDAAERERVMKLLFSRVDGLALTWGRIPIGASDYAVERYTLCDAPCNADNIETTFSIDHDKDPQRGLIPYVKAAQAVVEAEKAQYKGIRDITFWGSPWTPPPWMKTNNAYDKGVMKNDTATRKAYAKYFRLWVEGYEAEGIPIDHVYAQNEPGWSQGYPTCAWGPYTDSTTNTDNTATPAFLGNFVAEDLIPELGDKADVWFGTFSNSKYFSNYWGSLSDKSLVKGTGLQWATIDNASTAVSAGLTMQSEHKCGNYPWLGDQGKTSTAASAEAADYDTFWKDWAPNNYNYAVESWGLFKEWITAGVNGYSAWNMVLDRVGRNLDQERPWPQNALISFNQDGTVNVTPYYYAFRHLTQYVEPGAKRIGVSGGDALAFKNPDGSIVVAMFNSGNAAQTTLSIGGTMLQFTIPQRGFATVNYTPGE
;
A
#
# COMPACT_ATOMS: atom_id res chain seq x y z
N MET A 1 -32.98 34.76 33.80
CA MET A 1 -33.21 33.47 34.48
C MET A 1 -32.79 32.37 33.51
N GLY A 2 -31.89 31.44 33.81
CA GLY A 2 -31.17 31.22 35.06
C GLY A 2 -30.60 29.80 35.08
N LEU A 3 -29.77 29.44 34.09
CA LEU A 3 -29.29 28.08 33.87
C LEU A 3 -28.15 27.73 34.83
N SER A 4 -28.28 26.64 35.58
CA SER A 4 -27.29 26.20 36.56
C SER A 4 -26.23 25.29 35.95
N LEU A 5 -24.96 25.57 36.23
CA LEU A 5 -23.85 24.63 36.01
C LEU A 5 -24.04 23.38 36.86
N LEU A 6 -23.59 22.23 36.34
CA LEU A 6 -23.13 21.11 37.15
C LEU A 6 -22.02 20.38 36.38
N GLY A 7 -20.91 20.11 37.05
CA GLY A 7 -19.77 19.39 36.51
C GLY A 7 -19.09 18.55 37.60
N ALA A 8 -18.61 17.38 37.21
CA ALA A 8 -17.75 16.50 37.98
C ALA A 8 -16.73 15.91 37.00
N VAL A 9 -15.44 16.24 37.05
CA VAL A 9 -14.42 15.91 38.07
C VAL A 9 -13.76 14.56 37.77
N ALA A 10 -12.43 14.60 37.67
CA ALA A 10 -11.59 13.43 37.39
C ALA A 10 -11.47 12.50 38.61
N CYS A 11 -11.09 11.24 38.35
CA CYS A 11 -10.67 10.30 39.39
C CYS A 11 -9.21 9.92 39.16
N GLY A 12 -8.42 9.92 40.23
CA GLY A 12 -7.03 9.47 40.23
C GLY A 12 -6.61 9.01 41.62
N THR A 13 -5.70 8.04 41.64
CA THR A 13 -4.79 7.65 42.76
C THR A 13 -5.39 7.50 44.18
N SER A 14 -5.31 6.29 44.72
CA SER A 14 -5.45 6.03 46.16
C SER A 14 -4.19 5.34 46.73
N ASN A 15 -3.42 6.06 47.55
CA ASN A 15 -2.70 5.46 48.68
C ASN A 15 -3.75 5.19 49.81
N ASP A 16 -3.48 4.63 50.99
CA ASP A 16 -2.30 4.44 51.86
C ASP A 16 -2.70 3.38 52.93
N PRO A 17 -2.06 3.16 54.10
CA PRO A 17 -0.68 3.41 54.57
C PRO A 17 0.02 2.16 55.19
N GLY A 18 1.33 2.25 55.48
CA GLY A 18 2.08 1.15 56.14
C GLY A 18 3.54 1.43 56.56
N ASN A 19 3.76 2.44 57.41
CA ASN A 19 5.08 2.90 57.93
C ASN A 19 5.41 2.24 59.31
N PRO A 20 6.60 2.36 59.96
CA PRO A 20 7.97 2.79 59.55
C PRO A 20 9.10 1.78 59.92
N GLY A 21 10.37 2.07 59.59
CA GLY A 21 11.52 1.35 60.20
C GLY A 21 12.94 1.77 59.76
N ALA A 22 13.65 2.51 60.60
CA ALA A 22 15.01 3.06 60.44
C ALA A 22 16.13 2.13 59.91
N GLY A 23 17.12 2.75 59.24
CA GLY A 23 18.29 2.12 58.64
C GLY A 23 19.46 1.73 59.56
N GLY A 24 20.58 1.32 58.95
CA GLY A 24 21.81 0.92 59.64
C GLY A 24 22.90 0.42 58.69
N THR A 25 24.14 0.90 58.88
CA THR A 25 25.34 0.47 58.14
C THR A 25 26.14 -0.57 58.92
N ALA A 26 26.58 -1.67 58.28
CA ALA A 26 27.70 -2.49 58.76
C ALA A 26 28.35 -3.30 57.62
N GLN A 27 29.53 -3.87 57.89
CA GLN A 27 30.46 -4.45 56.91
C GLN A 27 31.08 -5.76 57.45
N VAL A 28 31.74 -6.54 56.56
CA VAL A 28 32.79 -7.57 56.86
C VAL A 28 32.36 -8.98 57.34
N GLY A 29 32.95 -10.00 56.70
CA GLY A 29 33.30 -11.32 57.29
C GLY A 29 32.41 -12.51 56.89
N GLY A 30 32.94 -13.68 56.48
CA GLY A 30 34.34 -14.03 56.17
C GLY A 30 34.54 -15.53 55.85
N ASP A 31 35.52 -15.82 55.00
CA ASP A 31 36.29 -17.06 54.71
C ASP A 31 35.75 -18.49 54.95
N GLY A 32 36.08 -19.40 54.01
CA GLY A 32 35.92 -20.85 54.17
C GLY A 32 36.28 -21.69 52.94
N ASN A 33 37.57 -21.90 52.65
CA ASN A 33 38.05 -22.73 51.53
C ASN A 33 39.18 -23.68 51.97
N VAL A 34 39.11 -24.97 51.60
CA VAL A 34 40.14 -25.99 51.87
C VAL A 34 40.21 -27.01 50.72
N GLY A 35 41.41 -27.26 50.17
CA GLY A 35 41.68 -28.33 49.20
C GLY A 35 41.97 -29.71 49.85
N SER A 36 42.49 -30.73 49.17
CA SER A 36 43.28 -30.71 47.92
C SER A 36 43.58 -32.14 47.39
N GLY A 37 44.12 -32.24 46.17
CA GLY A 37 44.99 -33.34 45.70
C GLY A 37 44.35 -34.47 44.85
N GLY A 38 44.97 -35.01 43.79
CA GLY A 38 46.10 -34.51 42.97
C GLY A 38 47.25 -35.50 42.71
N ALA A 39 47.26 -36.19 41.55
CA ALA A 39 48.45 -36.80 40.92
C ALA A 39 48.16 -37.31 39.48
N GLY A 40 49.18 -37.36 38.62
CA GLY A 40 49.26 -38.20 37.40
C GLY A 40 50.46 -39.17 37.51
N PRO A 41 51.14 -39.61 36.43
CA PRO A 41 50.95 -39.31 34.99
C PRO A 41 51.12 -40.54 34.03
N GLY A 42 51.05 -40.31 32.70
CA GLY A 42 52.03 -40.92 31.77
C GLY A 42 51.56 -41.86 30.63
N ALA A 43 51.83 -41.45 29.38
CA ALA A 43 51.90 -42.23 28.11
C ALA A 43 50.65 -43.03 27.63
N GLY A 44 50.45 -43.27 26.33
CA GLY A 44 51.14 -42.77 25.13
C GLY A 44 50.98 -43.71 23.92
N GLY A 45 50.66 -43.18 22.73
CA GLY A 45 50.54 -43.99 21.50
C GLY A 45 49.96 -43.22 20.30
N LEU A 46 50.52 -43.47 19.11
CA LEU A 46 50.09 -42.93 17.81
C LEU A 46 49.65 -44.09 16.90
N VAL A 47 48.93 -43.79 15.81
CA VAL A 47 49.35 -44.01 14.39
C VAL A 47 48.15 -43.87 13.43
N ASN A 48 48.46 -43.45 12.20
CA ASN A 48 47.55 -43.18 11.08
C ASN A 48 47.20 -44.47 10.30
N GLY A 49 46.11 -44.50 9.50
CA GLY A 49 45.78 -45.67 8.68
C GLY A 49 44.65 -45.48 7.66
N ALA A 50 44.92 -45.76 6.39
CA ALA A 50 43.96 -45.67 5.28
C ALA A 50 44.13 -46.83 4.27
N GLY A 51 43.06 -47.13 3.51
CA GLY A 51 42.96 -48.23 2.53
C GLY A 51 42.29 -49.49 3.10
N GLY A 52 41.58 -50.34 2.32
CA GLY A 52 41.16 -50.22 0.91
C GLY A 52 41.00 -51.59 0.22
N ASN A 53 39.87 -51.85 -0.46
CA ASN A 53 39.50 -52.97 -1.38
C ASN A 53 39.81 -54.43 -0.95
N VAL A 54 39.10 -55.50 -1.35
CA VAL A 54 38.06 -55.79 -2.39
C VAL A 54 36.99 -56.75 -1.75
N ASN A 55 36.04 -57.46 -2.38
CA ASN A 55 35.70 -57.85 -3.77
C ASN A 55 34.18 -58.17 -3.92
N GLY A 56 33.71 -58.47 -5.14
CA GLY A 56 32.44 -59.20 -5.40
C GLY A 56 31.43 -58.43 -6.28
N THR A 57 31.61 -58.30 -7.61
CA THR A 57 31.14 -59.22 -8.69
C THR A 57 29.61 -59.43 -8.76
N GLY A 58 28.89 -59.10 -9.85
CA GLY A 58 29.27 -58.41 -11.11
C GLY A 58 28.20 -58.55 -12.24
N GLY A 59 28.36 -57.83 -13.36
CA GLY A 59 27.48 -57.87 -14.56
C GLY A 59 26.35 -56.82 -14.54
N ASP A 60 26.13 -55.87 -15.48
CA ASP A 60 26.36 -55.74 -16.95
C ASP A 60 25.45 -56.61 -17.84
N THR A 61 24.82 -56.15 -18.94
CA THR A 61 24.78 -54.82 -19.65
C THR A 61 23.46 -54.68 -20.48
N PRO A 62 23.11 -53.49 -21.04
CA PRO A 62 21.83 -53.24 -21.73
C PRO A 62 21.90 -53.34 -23.28
N GLY A 63 20.74 -53.22 -23.94
CA GLY A 63 20.62 -53.06 -25.41
C GLY A 63 19.26 -52.49 -25.84
N GLY A 64 19.17 -51.93 -27.05
CA GLY A 64 17.94 -51.35 -27.60
C GLY A 64 18.08 -50.85 -29.05
N GLY A 65 17.03 -50.21 -29.58
CA GLY A 65 17.00 -49.56 -30.90
C GLY A 65 16.01 -50.16 -31.90
N GLY A 66 15.41 -49.32 -32.75
CA GLY A 66 14.51 -49.72 -33.85
C GLY A 66 13.37 -48.73 -34.11
N ALA A 67 13.18 -48.33 -35.37
CA ALA A 67 12.12 -47.44 -35.87
C ALA A 67 11.75 -47.87 -37.31
N PRO A 68 11.01 -47.07 -38.10
CA PRO A 68 9.60 -46.68 -37.99
C PRO A 68 8.71 -47.33 -39.08
N GLY A 69 7.41 -47.04 -39.12
CA GLY A 69 6.47 -47.52 -40.15
C GLY A 69 5.34 -46.53 -40.48
N VAL A 70 4.72 -46.64 -41.66
CA VAL A 70 3.83 -45.62 -42.25
C VAL A 70 2.62 -46.24 -42.97
N GLY A 71 1.45 -45.58 -42.89
CA GLY A 71 0.36 -45.69 -43.87
C GLY A 71 -0.84 -46.58 -43.50
N GLY A 72 -2.06 -46.13 -43.85
CA GLY A 72 -3.31 -46.87 -43.69
C GLY A 72 -4.57 -46.01 -43.79
N ASP A 73 -5.15 -45.89 -45.00
CA ASP A 73 -6.43 -45.20 -45.27
C ASP A 73 -7.67 -46.06 -44.92
N GLY A 74 -8.87 -45.46 -44.80
CA GLY A 74 -10.11 -46.23 -45.03
C GLY A 74 -11.48 -45.78 -44.48
N GLY A 75 -11.99 -44.57 -44.78
CA GLY A 75 -13.44 -44.23 -44.72
C GLY A 75 -14.11 -44.15 -43.32
N GLY A 76 -15.37 -43.69 -43.19
CA GLY A 76 -16.26 -43.04 -44.17
C GLY A 76 -17.70 -42.81 -43.64
N GLY A 77 -18.28 -41.63 -43.88
CA GLY A 77 -19.62 -41.19 -43.41
C GLY A 77 -19.53 -40.10 -42.32
N ALA A 78 -20.06 -38.87 -42.41
CA ALA A 78 -21.33 -38.31 -42.94
C ALA A 78 -22.52 -38.46 -41.93
N ALA A 79 -23.31 -37.41 -41.59
CA ALA A 79 -23.34 -36.01 -42.08
C ALA A 79 -24.01 -35.01 -41.08
N ALA A 80 -23.75 -33.71 -41.30
CA ALA A 80 -24.54 -32.49 -40.98
C ALA A 80 -25.10 -32.23 -39.55
N GLY A 81 -25.20 -31.00 -39.02
CA GLY A 81 -24.81 -29.64 -39.47
C GLY A 81 -25.02 -28.65 -38.29
N GLY A 82 -24.26 -27.55 -38.13
CA GLY A 82 -24.48 -26.22 -38.73
C GLY A 82 -25.55 -25.39 -37.95
N ASN A 83 -25.48 -24.09 -37.69
CA ASN A 83 -24.55 -22.95 -37.97
C ASN A 83 -24.92 -21.81 -36.96
N GLY A 84 -24.25 -20.67 -36.72
CA GLY A 84 -22.96 -20.05 -37.10
C GLY A 84 -22.52 -19.10 -35.94
N ASN A 85 -21.35 -18.44 -35.90
CA ASN A 85 -20.70 -17.52 -36.86
C ASN A 85 -21.50 -16.20 -37.04
N THR A 86 -20.93 -14.98 -37.08
CA THR A 86 -19.56 -14.51 -37.43
C THR A 86 -19.10 -13.28 -36.63
N GLY A 87 -17.79 -13.12 -36.45
CA GLY A 87 -17.13 -11.80 -36.48
C GLY A 87 -16.56 -11.52 -37.88
N GLY A 88 -16.29 -10.26 -38.23
CA GLY A 88 -15.79 -9.92 -39.58
C GLY A 88 -15.09 -8.57 -39.67
N SER A 89 -14.02 -8.52 -40.46
CA SER A 89 -13.27 -7.31 -40.81
C SER A 89 -13.46 -6.96 -42.30
N GLY A 90 -13.23 -5.69 -42.66
CA GLY A 90 -13.32 -5.18 -44.02
C GLY A 90 -12.49 -3.90 -44.17
N ALA A 91 -12.02 -3.59 -45.37
CA ALA A 91 -11.02 -2.55 -45.60
C ALA A 91 -11.30 -1.69 -46.84
N GLY A 92 -10.90 -0.41 -46.77
CA GLY A 92 -10.64 0.46 -47.93
C GLY A 92 -11.86 1.12 -48.58
N GLY A 93 -12.05 2.43 -48.37
CA GLY A 93 -13.06 3.21 -49.09
C GLY A 93 -13.05 4.71 -48.76
N GLU A 94 -12.36 5.49 -49.59
CA GLU A 94 -12.44 6.96 -49.79
C GLU A 94 -12.26 7.94 -48.61
N VAL A 95 -11.62 9.08 -48.90
CA VAL A 95 -11.31 10.14 -47.91
C VAL A 95 -12.37 11.24 -47.96
N GLY A 96 -13.41 11.09 -47.12
CA GLY A 96 -14.45 12.10 -46.96
C GLY A 96 -14.00 13.31 -46.14
N VAL A 97 -13.62 14.40 -46.80
CA VAL A 97 -13.32 15.68 -46.13
C VAL A 97 -14.62 16.44 -45.85
N GLY A 98 -15.06 16.45 -44.59
CA GLY A 98 -16.17 17.32 -44.16
C GLY A 98 -16.79 16.92 -42.83
N GLY A 99 -16.48 17.65 -41.75
CA GLY A 99 -17.11 17.42 -40.44
C GLY A 99 -16.27 17.90 -39.25
N SER A 100 -16.13 19.21 -39.07
CA SER A 100 -15.61 19.76 -37.80
C SER A 100 -16.71 19.72 -36.73
N GLY A 101 -17.06 18.51 -36.29
CA GLY A 101 -17.92 18.27 -35.14
C GLY A 101 -17.05 18.03 -33.91
N THR A 102 -17.18 18.89 -32.89
CA THR A 102 -16.61 18.62 -31.56
C THR A 102 -17.52 17.63 -30.84
N THR A 103 -17.37 16.34 -31.13
CA THR A 103 -18.05 15.26 -30.40
C THR A 103 -17.58 15.28 -28.95
N GLU A 104 -18.49 15.52 -28.00
CA GLU A 104 -18.16 15.31 -26.59
C GLU A 104 -17.91 13.81 -26.34
N GLY A 105 -16.90 13.48 -25.52
CA GLY A 105 -16.58 12.10 -25.17
C GLY A 105 -17.75 11.37 -24.49
N GLU A 106 -17.80 10.05 -24.68
CA GLU A 106 -18.90 9.22 -24.19
C GLU A 106 -18.93 9.17 -22.64
N PRO A 107 -20.10 8.94 -22.02
CA PRO A 107 -20.18 8.58 -20.61
C PRO A 107 -19.46 7.25 -20.35
N ILE A 108 -18.75 7.14 -19.23
CA ILE A 108 -18.12 5.89 -18.78
C ILE A 108 -19.23 4.87 -18.42
N PRO A 109 -19.26 3.67 -19.02
CA PRO A 109 -20.21 2.63 -18.63
C PRO A 109 -19.97 2.16 -17.19
N LYS A 110 -20.95 2.36 -16.30
CA LYS A 110 -20.92 1.92 -14.89
C LYS A 110 -22.10 0.96 -14.63
N PRO A 111 -21.86 -0.36 -14.53
CA PRO A 111 -22.92 -1.34 -14.19
C PRO A 111 -23.61 -0.99 -12.88
N LYS A 112 -24.92 -1.26 -12.75
CA LYS A 112 -25.66 -0.88 -11.54
C LYS A 112 -25.39 -1.78 -10.35
N LEU A 113 -24.97 -3.02 -10.60
CA LEU A 113 -24.51 -3.98 -9.59
C LEU A 113 -23.26 -4.71 -10.09
N ILE A 114 -22.27 -4.81 -9.20
CA ILE A 114 -21.04 -5.58 -9.37
C ILE A 114 -20.91 -6.49 -8.15
N THR A 115 -20.55 -7.75 -8.33
CA THR A 115 -20.27 -8.69 -7.23
C THR A 115 -18.92 -9.40 -7.40
N SER A 116 -18.28 -9.74 -6.29
CA SER A 116 -17.06 -10.57 -6.26
C SER A 116 -17.12 -11.59 -5.13
N ALA A 117 -16.63 -12.79 -5.38
CA ALA A 117 -16.42 -13.83 -4.37
C ALA A 117 -15.15 -14.62 -4.69
N ALA A 118 -14.70 -15.49 -3.77
CA ALA A 118 -13.55 -16.35 -3.99
C ALA A 118 -13.76 -17.21 -5.26
N GLY A 119 -12.88 -17.06 -6.25
CA GLY A 119 -12.95 -17.74 -7.55
C GLY A 119 -13.94 -17.14 -8.56
N ALA A 120 -14.70 -16.09 -8.21
CA ALA A 120 -15.68 -15.45 -9.07
C ALA A 120 -15.69 -13.92 -8.84
N PHE A 121 -14.69 -13.23 -9.38
CA PHE A 121 -14.50 -11.80 -9.22
C PHE A 121 -15.14 -10.98 -10.34
N TRP A 122 -15.53 -9.74 -10.03
CA TRP A 122 -15.98 -8.71 -10.98
C TRP A 122 -17.14 -9.11 -11.91
N LYS A 123 -18.16 -9.75 -11.33
CA LYS A 123 -19.38 -10.18 -12.01
C LYS A 123 -20.35 -8.99 -12.16
N THR A 124 -20.67 -8.63 -13.40
CA THR A 124 -21.51 -7.46 -13.79
C THR A 124 -22.76 -7.87 -14.59
N ASP A 125 -23.14 -9.15 -14.54
CA ASP A 125 -24.22 -9.79 -15.30
C ASP A 125 -25.54 -9.91 -14.51
N ALA A 126 -25.65 -9.21 -13.38
CA ALA A 126 -26.83 -9.12 -12.55
C ALA A 126 -27.18 -7.64 -12.28
N GLU A 127 -28.47 -7.35 -12.15
CA GLU A 127 -29.02 -6.02 -11.87
C GLU A 127 -29.81 -6.04 -10.56
N PRO A 128 -29.84 -4.94 -9.79
CA PRO A 128 -30.65 -4.85 -8.57
C PRO A 128 -32.12 -4.64 -8.91
N THR A 129 -33.03 -5.42 -8.31
CA THR A 129 -34.46 -5.35 -8.59
C THR A 129 -35.21 -4.56 -7.51
N MET A 130 -36.26 -3.82 -7.89
CA MET A 130 -37.12 -3.15 -6.91
C MET A 130 -37.88 -4.19 -6.06
N GLY A 131 -37.70 -4.16 -4.74
CA GLY A 131 -38.33 -5.15 -3.85
C GLY A 131 -37.91 -5.09 -2.38
N GLY A 132 -38.49 -5.98 -1.57
CA GLY A 132 -38.22 -6.11 -0.14
C GLY A 132 -39.09 -5.21 0.75
N THR A 133 -39.30 -5.65 1.99
CA THR A 133 -40.14 -4.96 3.01
C THR A 133 -39.34 -4.43 4.20
N THR A 134 -38.17 -4.99 4.45
CA THR A 134 -37.25 -4.60 5.54
C THR A 134 -35.85 -4.49 4.96
N ALA A 135 -35.18 -3.35 5.19
CA ALA A 135 -33.82 -3.14 4.72
C ALA A 135 -32.80 -3.84 5.63
N ASN A 136 -31.80 -4.49 5.02
CA ASN A 136 -30.61 -4.99 5.71
C ASN A 136 -29.56 -3.86 5.87
N ILE A 137 -29.50 -2.96 4.88
CA ILE A 137 -28.64 -1.78 4.83
C ILE A 137 -29.51 -0.60 4.44
N THR A 138 -29.39 0.52 5.15
CA THR A 138 -30.08 1.78 4.86
C THR A 138 -29.06 2.89 4.64
N VAL A 139 -29.15 3.57 3.50
CA VAL A 139 -28.33 4.72 3.11
C VAL A 139 -29.17 5.98 3.20
N ASN A 140 -28.66 7.01 3.88
CA ASN A 140 -29.28 8.34 3.98
C ASN A 140 -28.47 9.37 3.19
N PRO A 141 -28.90 9.75 1.96
CA PRO A 141 -28.17 10.69 1.11
C PRO A 141 -28.15 12.14 1.60
N SER A 142 -28.89 12.49 2.66
CA SER A 142 -28.85 13.83 3.29
C SER A 142 -27.86 13.94 4.45
N MET A 143 -27.31 12.81 4.92
CA MET A 143 -26.28 12.77 5.96
C MET A 143 -24.90 12.75 5.32
N GLU A 144 -24.41 13.91 4.86
CA GLU A 144 -23.09 14.06 4.26
C GLU A 144 -21.98 14.21 5.33
N HIS A 145 -20.80 13.66 5.03
CA HIS A 145 -19.60 13.73 5.86
C HIS A 145 -18.44 14.37 5.06
N GLN A 146 -17.22 13.83 5.18
CA GLN A 146 -16.05 14.38 4.49
C GLN A 146 -16.13 14.23 2.97
N ALA A 147 -15.41 15.11 2.27
CA ALA A 147 -15.16 14.97 0.85
C ALA A 147 -14.00 14.00 0.58
N TRP A 148 -14.10 13.24 -0.50
CA TRP A 148 -13.08 12.36 -1.03
C TRP A 148 -12.16 13.11 -2.00
N LEU A 149 -10.85 12.88 -1.90
CA LEU A 149 -9.82 13.47 -2.75
C LEU A 149 -9.36 12.51 -3.83
N GLY A 150 -9.16 11.22 -3.49
CA GLY A 150 -8.65 10.25 -4.45
C GLY A 150 -8.27 8.90 -3.85
N TRP A 151 -7.97 7.96 -4.75
CA TRP A 151 -7.47 6.63 -4.45
C TRP A 151 -6.04 6.50 -4.97
N GLY A 152 -5.13 6.05 -4.11
CA GLY A 152 -3.69 6.08 -4.36
C GLY A 152 -3.05 4.71 -4.58
N GLY A 153 -1.87 4.73 -5.19
CA GLY A 153 -0.91 3.62 -5.21
C GLY A 153 0.53 4.13 -5.31
N THR A 154 1.50 3.30 -4.92
CA THR A 154 2.92 3.67 -4.98
C THR A 154 3.64 3.10 -6.20
N PHE A 155 4.33 3.99 -6.91
CA PHE A 155 5.31 3.67 -7.94
C PHE A 155 6.61 3.23 -7.26
N ASN A 156 7.04 1.98 -7.46
CA ASN A 156 8.32 1.48 -6.95
C ASN A 156 9.09 0.71 -8.04
N GLU A 157 10.41 0.65 -7.88
CA GLU A 157 11.33 0.16 -8.92
C GLU A 157 11.23 -1.35 -9.10
N VAL A 158 11.01 -2.10 -8.01
CA VAL A 158 10.73 -3.54 -8.08
C VAL A 158 9.53 -3.78 -8.98
N GLY A 159 8.40 -3.09 -8.75
CA GLY A 159 7.20 -3.19 -9.56
C GLY A 159 7.43 -2.85 -11.04
N TRP A 160 8.15 -1.76 -11.34
CA TRP A 160 8.48 -1.43 -12.74
C TRP A 160 9.38 -2.48 -13.39
N ARG A 161 10.40 -2.96 -12.69
CA ARG A 161 11.31 -4.02 -13.16
C ARG A 161 10.56 -5.33 -13.45
N GLU A 162 9.53 -5.67 -12.68
CA GLU A 162 8.67 -6.82 -12.98
C GLU A 162 7.75 -6.56 -14.19
N LEU A 163 7.14 -5.37 -14.30
CA LEU A 163 6.38 -4.96 -15.49
C LEU A 163 7.22 -5.00 -16.77
N MET A 164 8.51 -4.69 -16.69
CA MET A 164 9.43 -4.73 -17.82
C MET A 164 9.86 -6.14 -18.25
N LYS A 165 9.43 -7.20 -17.54
CA LYS A 165 9.56 -8.61 -17.98
C LYS A 165 8.39 -9.09 -18.84
N LEU A 166 7.26 -8.38 -18.80
CA LEU A 166 6.09 -8.67 -19.63
C LEU A 166 6.31 -8.24 -21.09
N ASP A 167 5.59 -8.86 -22.01
CA ASP A 167 5.44 -8.30 -23.36
C ASP A 167 4.64 -6.98 -23.33
N ALA A 168 4.66 -6.24 -24.44
CA ALA A 168 4.06 -4.92 -24.50
C ALA A 168 2.53 -4.92 -24.28
N ALA A 169 1.82 -5.96 -24.72
CA ALA A 169 0.36 -6.04 -24.61
C ALA A 169 -0.07 -6.44 -23.19
N GLU A 170 0.64 -7.40 -22.58
CA GLU A 170 0.37 -7.78 -21.19
C GLU A 170 0.79 -6.67 -20.21
N ARG A 171 1.88 -5.94 -20.48
CA ARG A 171 2.22 -4.72 -19.73
C ARG A 171 1.16 -3.64 -19.88
N GLU A 172 0.66 -3.38 -21.10
CA GLU A 172 -0.45 -2.43 -21.33
C GLU A 172 -1.71 -2.85 -20.55
N ARG A 173 -2.05 -4.15 -20.56
CA ARG A 173 -3.16 -4.71 -19.79
C ARG A 173 -3.01 -4.45 -18.29
N VAL A 174 -1.81 -4.64 -17.72
CA VAL A 174 -1.56 -4.36 -16.30
C VAL A 174 -1.63 -2.87 -15.98
N MET A 175 -1.09 -2.00 -16.84
CA MET A 175 -1.23 -0.54 -16.66
C MET A 175 -2.70 -0.10 -16.73
N LYS A 176 -3.50 -0.68 -17.62
CA LYS A 176 -4.96 -0.48 -17.65
C LYS A 176 -5.63 -0.96 -16.36
N LEU A 177 -5.30 -2.15 -15.84
CA LEU A 177 -5.83 -2.62 -14.56
C LEU A 177 -5.58 -1.63 -13.40
N LEU A 178 -4.46 -0.90 -13.40
CA LEU A 178 -4.16 0.09 -12.36
C LEU A 178 -4.85 1.45 -12.60
N PHE A 179 -4.82 1.98 -13.83
CA PHE A 179 -5.16 3.40 -14.08
C PHE A 179 -6.42 3.63 -14.92
N SER A 180 -6.91 2.61 -15.64
CA SER A 180 -8.14 2.73 -16.44
C SER A 180 -9.36 2.99 -15.56
N ARG A 181 -10.18 3.96 -15.97
CA ARG A 181 -11.50 4.28 -15.43
C ARG A 181 -12.58 3.28 -15.87
N VAL A 182 -12.35 2.54 -16.95
CA VAL A 182 -13.28 1.53 -17.52
C VAL A 182 -12.93 0.10 -17.07
N ASP A 183 -11.67 -0.29 -17.21
CA ASP A 183 -11.20 -1.67 -17.03
C ASP A 183 -10.43 -1.90 -15.72
N GLY A 184 -10.10 -0.83 -14.98
CA GLY A 184 -9.14 -0.86 -13.87
C GLY A 184 -9.63 -0.35 -12.52
N LEU A 185 -8.65 -0.10 -11.64
CA LEU A 185 -8.79 0.51 -10.32
C LEU A 185 -9.04 2.02 -10.36
N ALA A 186 -8.89 2.68 -11.51
CA ALA A 186 -9.07 4.13 -11.62
C ALA A 186 -8.19 4.97 -10.65
N LEU A 187 -6.98 4.50 -10.30
CA LEU A 187 -6.12 5.18 -9.33
C LEU A 187 -5.81 6.62 -9.76
N THR A 188 -6.18 7.58 -8.92
CA THR A 188 -6.07 9.02 -9.21
C THR A 188 -4.86 9.67 -8.55
N TRP A 189 -4.26 9.05 -7.52
CA TRP A 189 -3.12 9.60 -6.79
C TRP A 189 -1.90 8.67 -6.93
N GLY A 190 -0.73 9.23 -7.21
CA GLY A 190 0.51 8.48 -7.41
C GLY A 190 1.58 8.88 -6.41
N ARG A 191 1.91 7.98 -5.47
CA ARG A 191 3.05 8.17 -4.56
C ARG A 191 4.35 7.81 -5.28
N ILE A 192 5.33 8.72 -5.26
CA ILE A 192 6.65 8.54 -5.84
C ILE A 192 7.72 8.65 -4.73
N PRO A 193 8.57 7.63 -4.54
CA PRO A 193 9.76 7.73 -3.71
C PRO A 193 10.74 8.80 -4.21
N ILE A 194 11.20 9.68 -3.32
CA ILE A 194 12.26 10.65 -3.62
C ILE A 194 13.62 9.99 -3.35
N GLY A 195 14.11 9.20 -4.32
CA GLY A 195 15.22 8.27 -4.14
C GLY A 195 14.78 6.91 -3.56
N ALA A 196 15.75 6.08 -3.17
CA ALA A 196 15.49 4.67 -2.83
C ALA A 196 14.49 4.49 -1.67
N SER A 197 13.41 3.76 -1.93
CA SER A 197 12.53 3.15 -0.90
C SER A 197 13.03 1.76 -0.48
N ASP A 198 12.30 1.06 0.38
CA ASP A 198 12.54 -0.37 0.63
C ASP A 198 12.20 -1.25 -0.59
N TYR A 199 11.40 -0.75 -1.54
CA TYR A 199 11.14 -1.39 -2.84
C TYR A 199 11.87 -0.73 -4.03
N ALA A 200 13.01 -0.09 -3.76
CA ALA A 200 14.03 0.16 -4.77
C ALA A 200 14.76 -1.15 -5.16
N VAL A 201 15.54 -1.12 -6.25
CA VAL A 201 16.43 -2.24 -6.62
C VAL A 201 17.80 -2.17 -5.94
N GLU A 202 18.21 -0.97 -5.50
CA GLU A 202 19.46 -0.71 -4.78
C GLU A 202 19.31 0.47 -3.81
N ARG A 203 20.35 0.74 -3.00
CA ARG A 203 20.36 1.87 -2.05
C ARG A 203 21.07 3.08 -2.68
N TYR A 204 20.33 4.16 -2.89
CA TYR A 204 20.84 5.42 -3.46
C TYR A 204 20.01 6.62 -2.98
N THR A 205 20.55 7.82 -3.17
CA THR A 205 19.80 9.08 -3.20
C THR A 205 20.15 9.89 -4.45
N LEU A 206 19.39 10.96 -4.70
CA LEU A 206 19.60 11.82 -5.88
C LEU A 206 20.75 12.83 -5.69
N CYS A 207 21.51 12.73 -4.60
CA CYS A 207 22.63 13.59 -4.23
C CYS A 207 23.65 12.83 -3.35
N ASP A 208 24.09 11.66 -3.81
CA ASP A 208 25.17 10.91 -3.18
C ASP A 208 26.57 11.52 -3.47
N ALA A 209 27.58 11.13 -2.69
CA ALA A 209 28.92 11.69 -2.78
C ALA A 209 29.51 11.56 -4.21
N PRO A 210 30.05 12.64 -4.82
CA PRO A 210 30.59 13.85 -4.19
C PRO A 210 29.60 15.03 -4.01
N CYS A 211 28.28 14.82 -4.18
CA CYS A 211 27.28 15.84 -3.84
C CYS A 211 27.33 16.19 -2.33
N ASN A 212 27.14 17.47 -2.02
CA ASN A 212 27.18 18.06 -0.68
C ASN A 212 26.47 19.43 -0.69
N ALA A 213 26.40 20.11 0.47
CA ALA A 213 25.68 21.37 0.62
C ALA A 213 26.18 22.52 -0.28
N ASP A 214 27.47 22.55 -0.65
CA ASP A 214 28.06 23.64 -1.45
C ASP A 214 27.87 23.43 -2.97
N ASN A 215 27.61 22.21 -3.43
CA ASN A 215 27.50 21.86 -4.86
C ASN A 215 26.20 21.15 -5.28
N ILE A 216 25.21 21.02 -4.38
CA ILE A 216 23.95 20.31 -4.68
C ILE A 216 23.24 20.80 -5.95
N GLU A 217 23.20 22.13 -6.17
CA GLU A 217 22.59 22.76 -7.37
C GLU A 217 23.24 22.35 -8.70
N THR A 218 24.41 21.69 -8.67
CA THR A 218 25.14 21.23 -9.86
C THR A 218 25.50 19.74 -9.84
N THR A 219 25.13 19.01 -8.78
CA THR A 219 25.46 17.58 -8.61
C THR A 219 24.28 16.70 -8.20
N PHE A 220 23.13 17.29 -7.84
CA PHE A 220 21.85 16.58 -7.79
C PHE A 220 21.44 16.10 -9.20
N SER A 221 20.89 14.88 -9.32
CA SER A 221 20.26 14.43 -10.57
C SER A 221 19.17 13.37 -10.36
N ILE A 222 18.11 13.49 -11.15
CA ILE A 222 17.03 12.49 -11.33
C ILE A 222 17.32 11.49 -12.47
N ASP A 223 18.54 11.43 -13.01
CA ASP A 223 18.86 10.52 -14.14
C ASP A 223 18.70 9.03 -13.78
N HIS A 224 18.77 8.66 -12.49
CA HIS A 224 18.40 7.31 -12.01
C HIS A 224 16.94 7.00 -12.35
N ASP A 225 16.05 7.91 -11.99
CA ASP A 225 14.60 7.78 -12.14
C ASP A 225 14.18 7.72 -13.61
N LYS A 226 15.03 8.18 -14.55
CA LYS A 226 14.83 8.13 -16.00
C LYS A 226 15.22 6.79 -16.64
N ASP A 227 15.87 5.87 -15.92
CA ASP A 227 16.30 4.58 -16.45
C ASP A 227 15.08 3.78 -16.98
N PRO A 228 15.04 3.43 -18.29
CA PRO A 228 13.86 2.83 -18.90
C PRO A 228 13.49 1.45 -18.33
N GLN A 229 14.40 0.73 -17.66
CA GLN A 229 14.18 -0.62 -17.16
C GLN A 229 13.82 -0.69 -15.66
N ARG A 230 14.16 0.34 -14.87
CA ARG A 230 13.97 0.34 -13.40
C ARG A 230 13.53 1.67 -12.78
N GLY A 231 13.73 2.78 -13.49
CA GLY A 231 13.43 4.12 -12.99
C GLY A 231 11.93 4.40 -12.86
N LEU A 232 11.58 5.36 -12.01
CA LEU A 232 10.20 5.69 -11.67
C LEU A 232 9.50 6.53 -12.74
N ILE A 233 10.23 7.38 -13.48
CA ILE A 233 9.67 8.29 -14.50
C ILE A 233 9.03 7.51 -15.67
N PRO A 234 9.64 6.45 -16.23
CA PRO A 234 8.98 5.59 -17.22
C PRO A 234 7.68 4.94 -16.73
N TYR A 235 7.64 4.49 -15.47
CA TYR A 235 6.44 3.89 -14.86
C TYR A 235 5.32 4.94 -14.72
N VAL A 236 5.66 6.13 -14.23
CA VAL A 236 4.73 7.27 -14.14
C VAL A 236 4.20 7.69 -15.51
N LYS A 237 5.07 7.82 -16.52
CA LYS A 237 4.68 8.15 -17.90
C LYS A 237 3.79 7.09 -18.54
N ALA A 238 4.01 5.81 -18.21
CA ALA A 238 3.12 4.73 -18.64
C ALA A 238 1.73 4.80 -17.97
N ALA A 239 1.62 5.33 -16.75
CA ALA A 239 0.33 5.58 -16.09
C ALA A 239 -0.39 6.79 -16.70
N GLN A 240 0.33 7.90 -16.93
CA GLN A 240 -0.20 9.06 -17.66
C GLN A 240 -0.73 8.66 -19.05
N ALA A 241 -0.01 7.80 -19.79
CA ALA A 241 -0.41 7.36 -21.13
C ALA A 241 -1.75 6.59 -21.16
N VAL A 242 -2.10 5.83 -20.10
CA VAL A 242 -3.43 5.20 -19.99
C VAL A 242 -4.52 6.24 -19.82
N VAL A 243 -4.28 7.25 -18.98
CA VAL A 243 -5.25 8.32 -18.69
C VAL A 243 -5.46 9.24 -19.89
N GLU A 244 -4.40 9.61 -20.62
CA GLU A 244 -4.51 10.38 -21.87
C GLU A 244 -5.27 9.62 -22.96
N ALA A 245 -5.06 8.30 -23.07
CA ALA A 245 -5.81 7.46 -24.00
C ALA A 245 -7.32 7.42 -23.68
N GLU A 246 -7.69 7.40 -22.40
CA GLU A 246 -9.10 7.45 -22.00
C GLU A 246 -9.73 8.85 -22.14
N LYS A 247 -8.99 9.94 -21.88
CA LYS A 247 -9.45 11.32 -22.11
C LYS A 247 -9.91 11.55 -23.57
N ALA A 248 -9.29 10.86 -24.53
CA ALA A 248 -9.65 10.94 -25.94
C ALA A 248 -10.99 10.24 -26.29
N GLN A 249 -11.51 9.38 -25.41
CA GLN A 249 -12.71 8.57 -25.65
C GLN A 249 -13.88 8.92 -24.70
N TYR A 250 -13.58 9.27 -23.44
CA TYR A 250 -14.57 9.43 -22.37
C TYR A 250 -14.48 10.81 -21.72
N LYS A 251 -15.63 11.36 -21.32
CA LYS A 251 -15.68 12.62 -20.57
C LYS A 251 -15.52 12.41 -19.06
N GLY A 252 -14.96 13.41 -18.39
CA GLY A 252 -14.76 13.42 -16.93
C GLY A 252 -13.52 12.67 -16.43
N ILE A 253 -12.71 12.10 -17.33
CA ILE A 253 -11.39 11.55 -17.01
C ILE A 253 -10.50 12.68 -16.47
N ARG A 254 -9.85 12.43 -15.32
CA ARG A 254 -8.94 13.38 -14.64
C ARG A 254 -7.51 12.89 -14.72
N ASP A 255 -6.57 13.82 -14.69
CA ASP A 255 -5.15 13.57 -14.47
C ASP A 255 -4.87 12.83 -13.15
N ILE A 256 -3.72 12.15 -13.12
CA ILE A 256 -3.18 11.55 -11.89
C ILE A 256 -2.43 12.64 -11.11
N THR A 257 -2.79 12.81 -9.85
CA THR A 257 -2.13 13.70 -8.88
C THR A 257 -0.88 13.01 -8.33
N PHE A 258 0.33 13.49 -8.64
CA PHE A 258 1.58 12.89 -8.16
C PHE A 258 2.10 13.58 -6.90
N TRP A 259 2.64 12.80 -5.97
CA TRP A 259 3.19 13.31 -4.71
C TRP A 259 4.43 12.55 -4.24
N GLY A 260 5.34 13.26 -3.59
CA GLY A 260 6.66 12.73 -3.21
C GLY A 260 6.83 12.44 -1.71
N SER A 261 7.55 11.38 -1.36
CA SER A 261 8.20 11.29 -0.04
C SER A 261 9.55 10.55 -0.07
N PRO A 262 10.59 11.04 0.63
CA PRO A 262 11.88 10.37 0.74
C PRO A 262 11.89 9.37 1.89
N TRP A 263 12.55 8.23 1.68
CA TRP A 263 12.86 7.29 2.75
C TRP A 263 14.11 7.72 3.52
N THR A 264 15.12 8.24 2.84
CA THR A 264 16.34 8.73 3.49
C THR A 264 16.91 9.96 2.79
N PRO A 265 17.39 10.97 3.53
CA PRO A 265 18.22 12.01 2.95
C PRO A 265 19.59 11.43 2.56
N PRO A 266 20.34 12.09 1.65
CA PRO A 266 21.71 11.71 1.31
C PRO A 266 22.57 11.36 2.54
N PRO A 267 23.37 10.28 2.53
CA PRO A 267 24.06 9.78 3.74
C PRO A 267 24.84 10.85 4.51
N TRP A 268 25.48 11.79 3.79
CA TRP A 268 26.26 12.88 4.38
C TRP A 268 25.41 13.86 5.22
N MET A 269 24.08 13.87 5.09
CA MET A 269 23.15 14.64 5.93
C MET A 269 22.83 13.94 7.27
N LYS A 270 23.24 12.69 7.48
CA LYS A 270 22.82 11.85 8.61
C LYS A 270 23.92 11.64 9.65
N THR A 271 23.55 11.40 10.90
CA THR A 271 24.48 11.18 12.02
C THR A 271 25.35 9.92 11.88
N ASN A 272 24.91 8.93 11.09
CA ASN A 272 25.62 7.66 10.87
C ASN A 272 26.31 7.55 9.50
N ASN A 273 26.13 8.51 8.61
CA ASN A 273 26.68 8.50 7.25
C ASN A 273 26.36 7.22 6.42
N ALA A 274 25.11 6.73 6.51
CA ALA A 274 24.62 5.57 5.75
C ALA A 274 23.15 5.76 5.32
N TYR A 275 22.70 5.07 4.26
CA TYR A 275 21.30 5.09 3.80
C TYR A 275 20.33 4.53 4.86
N ASP A 276 20.74 3.46 5.53
CA ASP A 276 19.92 2.75 6.51
C ASP A 276 20.08 3.36 7.91
N LYS A 277 19.07 3.18 8.76
CA LYS A 277 18.99 3.65 10.16
C LYS A 277 19.38 5.14 10.34
N GLY A 278 19.74 5.55 11.56
CA GLY A 278 20.31 6.86 11.83
C GLY A 278 19.32 8.02 11.96
N VAL A 279 19.85 9.20 12.29
CA VAL A 279 19.07 10.42 12.58
C VAL A 279 19.54 11.54 11.64
N MET A 280 18.63 12.40 11.20
CA MET A 280 18.96 13.60 10.42
C MET A 280 19.80 14.59 11.25
N LYS A 281 20.78 15.27 10.64
CA LYS A 281 21.49 16.37 11.30
C LYS A 281 20.61 17.62 11.35
N ASN A 282 20.51 18.24 12.54
CA ASN A 282 19.70 19.44 12.77
C ASN A 282 20.52 20.75 12.71
N ASP A 283 21.57 20.80 11.88
CA ASP A 283 22.30 22.04 11.61
C ASP A 283 21.69 22.77 10.39
N THR A 284 21.77 24.11 10.40
CA THR A 284 21.12 24.95 9.38
C THR A 284 21.66 24.73 7.96
N ALA A 285 22.93 24.31 7.79
CA ALA A 285 23.49 24.07 6.46
C ALA A 285 22.92 22.76 5.87
N THR A 286 22.90 21.69 6.65
CA THR A 286 22.29 20.41 6.25
C THR A 286 20.80 20.56 5.95
N ARG A 287 20.04 21.25 6.82
CA ARG A 287 18.59 21.45 6.58
C ARG A 287 18.30 22.24 5.31
N LYS A 288 19.03 23.33 5.04
CA LYS A 288 18.84 24.11 3.81
C LYS A 288 19.25 23.37 2.55
N ALA A 289 20.31 22.56 2.61
CA ALA A 289 20.65 21.68 1.51
C ALA A 289 19.57 20.60 1.28
N TYR A 290 18.90 20.11 2.33
CA TYR A 290 17.79 19.17 2.17
C TYR A 290 16.50 19.83 1.65
N ALA A 291 16.20 21.07 2.01
CA ALA A 291 15.11 21.82 1.39
C ALA A 291 15.33 21.98 -0.14
N LYS A 292 16.58 22.28 -0.56
CA LYS A 292 16.98 22.32 -1.97
C LYS A 292 16.84 20.98 -2.68
N TYR A 293 17.14 19.87 -2.01
CA TYR A 293 16.95 18.52 -2.54
C TYR A 293 15.49 18.26 -2.94
N PHE A 294 14.51 18.73 -2.16
CA PHE A 294 13.10 18.69 -2.56
C PHE A 294 12.80 19.61 -3.76
N ARG A 295 13.28 20.86 -3.73
CA ARG A 295 13.03 21.83 -4.82
C ARG A 295 13.54 21.30 -6.16
N LEU A 296 14.77 20.80 -6.20
CA LEU A 296 15.41 20.23 -7.38
C LEU A 296 14.73 18.94 -7.87
N TRP A 297 14.14 18.15 -6.96
CA TRP A 297 13.33 16.99 -7.34
C TRP A 297 12.02 17.40 -8.03
N VAL A 298 11.29 18.35 -7.44
CA VAL A 298 10.05 18.91 -8.03
C VAL A 298 10.35 19.52 -9.40
N GLU A 299 11.31 20.43 -9.48
CA GLU A 299 11.72 21.08 -10.74
C GLU A 299 12.18 20.07 -11.80
N GLY A 300 12.83 18.98 -11.39
CA GLY A 300 13.26 17.89 -12.28
C GLY A 300 12.10 17.05 -12.83
N TYR A 301 11.11 16.73 -12.00
CA TYR A 301 9.93 15.97 -12.43
C TYR A 301 8.97 16.83 -13.27
N GLU A 302 8.79 18.10 -12.93
CA GLU A 302 8.06 19.07 -13.76
C GLU A 302 8.67 19.17 -15.17
N ALA A 303 10.00 19.27 -15.27
CA ALA A 303 10.72 19.32 -16.55
C ALA A 303 10.57 18.03 -17.39
N GLU A 304 10.21 16.91 -16.77
CA GLU A 304 9.89 15.65 -17.44
C GLU A 304 8.40 15.52 -17.80
N GLY A 305 7.56 16.49 -17.47
CA GLY A 305 6.11 16.47 -17.71
C GLY A 305 5.29 15.80 -16.59
N ILE A 306 5.84 15.73 -15.38
CA ILE A 306 5.20 15.14 -14.20
C ILE A 306 5.04 16.25 -13.14
N PRO A 307 3.92 16.99 -13.13
CA PRO A 307 3.67 18.00 -12.11
C PRO A 307 3.50 17.33 -10.74
N ILE A 308 4.18 17.86 -9.72
CA ILE A 308 4.09 17.39 -8.34
C ILE A 308 3.10 18.26 -7.58
N ASP A 309 2.01 17.66 -7.10
CA ASP A 309 0.97 18.33 -6.32
C ASP A 309 1.47 18.65 -4.90
N HIS A 310 2.07 17.66 -4.22
CA HIS A 310 2.63 17.85 -2.89
C HIS A 310 3.79 16.93 -2.53
N VAL A 311 4.48 17.26 -1.43
CA VAL A 311 5.52 16.44 -0.81
C VAL A 311 5.36 16.28 0.70
N TYR A 312 5.91 15.19 1.22
CA TYR A 312 6.13 14.96 2.65
C TYR A 312 7.62 15.00 2.97
N ALA A 313 7.98 15.64 4.09
CA ALA A 313 9.37 15.86 4.50
C ALA A 313 10.17 14.56 4.80
N GLN A 314 9.49 13.49 5.23
CA GLN A 314 10.10 12.21 5.59
C GLN A 314 9.06 11.07 5.57
N ASN A 315 9.39 9.93 4.96
CA ASN A 315 8.65 8.68 5.20
C ASN A 315 8.95 8.14 6.61
N GLU A 316 7.93 7.80 7.39
CA GLU A 316 8.07 7.06 8.65
C GLU A 316 9.09 7.64 9.67
N PRO A 317 9.06 8.95 10.02
CA PRO A 317 10.10 9.60 10.84
C PRO A 317 10.30 9.01 12.25
N GLY A 318 9.39 8.15 12.73
CA GLY A 318 9.43 7.48 14.03
C GLY A 318 10.01 6.06 14.04
N TRP A 319 10.70 5.63 12.98
CA TRP A 319 11.34 4.32 12.89
C TRP A 319 12.83 4.37 12.52
N SER A 320 13.53 3.28 12.80
CA SER A 320 14.86 2.94 12.29
C SER A 320 14.81 1.49 11.78
N GLN A 321 15.26 1.26 10.55
CA GLN A 321 14.93 0.08 9.74
C GLN A 321 16.17 -0.44 8.99
N GLY A 322 16.17 -1.73 8.59
CA GLY A 322 17.28 -2.39 7.87
C GLY A 322 17.35 -2.08 6.36
N TYR A 323 16.90 -0.89 5.97
CA TYR A 323 16.73 -0.37 4.62
C TYR A 323 16.74 1.18 4.65
N PRO A 324 16.72 1.91 3.51
CA PRO A 324 16.70 3.37 3.49
C PRO A 324 15.63 3.94 4.41
N THR A 325 16.04 4.75 5.38
CA THR A 325 15.16 5.29 6.44
C THR A 325 15.86 6.47 7.13
N CYS A 326 15.14 7.30 7.89
CA CYS A 326 15.77 8.34 8.71
C CYS A 326 14.86 8.84 9.83
N ALA A 327 15.34 8.80 11.07
CA ALA A 327 14.63 9.39 12.20
C ALA A 327 14.84 10.92 12.28
N TRP A 328 13.84 11.64 12.79
CA TRP A 328 13.83 13.10 12.94
C TRP A 328 13.54 13.56 14.37
N GLY A 329 13.88 12.71 15.34
CA GLY A 329 13.44 12.80 16.72
C GLY A 329 13.42 11.42 17.39
N PRO A 330 12.45 11.14 18.28
CA PRO A 330 12.28 9.83 18.88
C PRO A 330 11.88 8.77 17.84
N TYR A 331 12.43 7.55 17.97
CA TYR A 331 12.14 6.44 17.08
C TYR A 331 12.24 5.10 17.78
N THR A 332 11.59 4.07 17.23
CA THR A 332 11.82 2.66 17.59
C THR A 332 12.68 2.03 16.50
N ASP A 333 13.73 1.29 16.86
CA ASP A 333 14.47 0.46 15.90
C ASP A 333 13.74 -0.87 15.68
N SER A 334 13.32 -1.15 14.45
CA SER A 334 12.53 -2.32 14.10
C SER A 334 13.32 -3.63 14.05
N THR A 335 14.65 -3.57 14.14
CA THR A 335 15.53 -4.76 14.10
C THR A 335 15.84 -5.29 15.50
N THR A 336 15.95 -4.40 16.49
CA THR A 336 16.13 -4.75 17.92
C THR A 336 14.85 -4.62 18.76
N ASN A 337 13.81 -3.97 18.22
CA ASN A 337 12.60 -3.55 18.94
C ASN A 337 12.92 -2.67 20.17
N THR A 338 13.90 -1.76 20.04
CA THR A 338 14.34 -0.85 21.11
C THR A 338 14.08 0.60 20.76
N ASP A 339 13.68 1.38 21.75
CA ASP A 339 13.42 2.81 21.61
C ASP A 339 14.66 3.69 21.76
N ASN A 340 14.70 4.78 21.00
CA ASN A 340 15.58 5.91 21.24
C ASN A 340 14.74 7.20 21.34
N THR A 341 14.84 7.88 22.48
CA THR A 341 14.11 9.13 22.76
C THR A 341 15.06 10.31 23.03
N ALA A 342 16.37 10.14 22.81
CA ALA A 342 17.38 11.12 23.18
C ALA A 342 17.39 12.38 22.29
N THR A 343 16.84 12.29 21.08
CA THR A 343 16.67 13.44 20.15
C THR A 343 15.21 13.89 20.19
N PRO A 344 14.89 15.14 20.58
CA PRO A 344 13.54 15.70 20.44
C PRO A 344 13.10 15.78 18.97
N ALA A 345 11.79 15.69 18.70
CA ALA A 345 11.28 15.80 17.33
C ALA A 345 11.44 17.21 16.78
N PHE A 346 12.02 17.35 15.58
CA PHE A 346 12.27 18.64 14.92
C PHE A 346 11.80 18.69 13.45
N LEU A 347 11.10 17.67 12.98
CA LEU A 347 10.56 17.61 11.61
C LEU A 347 9.64 18.81 11.29
N GLY A 348 8.80 19.23 12.24
CA GLY A 348 7.91 20.38 12.05
C GLY A 348 8.64 21.72 11.96
N ASN A 349 9.74 21.91 12.70
CA ASN A 349 10.61 23.07 12.53
C ASN A 349 11.19 23.11 11.12
N PHE A 350 11.72 21.99 10.60
CA PHE A 350 12.24 21.93 9.23
C PHE A 350 11.16 22.24 8.19
N VAL A 351 9.95 21.69 8.36
CA VAL A 351 8.79 21.97 7.50
C VAL A 351 8.49 23.47 7.44
N ALA A 352 8.42 24.14 8.58
CA ALA A 352 8.05 25.56 8.68
C ALA A 352 9.19 26.56 8.37
N GLU A 353 10.43 26.26 8.78
CA GLU A 353 11.58 27.18 8.74
C GLU A 353 12.40 27.07 7.44
N ASP A 354 12.44 25.89 6.80
CA ASP A 354 13.33 25.62 5.66
C ASP A 354 12.59 25.06 4.43
N LEU A 355 11.71 24.06 4.57
CA LEU A 355 11.09 23.37 3.43
C LEU A 355 10.01 24.22 2.71
N ILE A 356 9.02 24.72 3.43
CA ILE A 356 7.96 25.57 2.85
C ILE A 356 8.57 26.83 2.20
N PRO A 357 9.52 27.55 2.83
CA PRO A 357 10.16 28.72 2.21
C PRO A 357 10.98 28.44 0.93
N GLU A 358 11.59 27.25 0.77
CA GLU A 358 12.38 26.90 -0.42
C GLU A 358 11.50 26.37 -1.58
N LEU A 359 10.37 25.72 -1.28
CA LEU A 359 9.41 25.26 -2.30
C LEU A 359 8.51 26.38 -2.82
N GLY A 360 8.10 27.33 -1.96
CA GLY A 360 7.27 28.47 -2.35
C GLY A 360 5.90 28.05 -2.89
N ASP A 361 5.70 28.23 -4.20
CA ASP A 361 4.47 27.92 -4.95
C ASP A 361 4.58 26.68 -5.87
N LYS A 362 5.73 25.97 -5.84
CA LYS A 362 6.03 24.83 -6.74
C LYS A 362 5.29 23.54 -6.43
N ALA A 363 5.14 23.24 -5.15
CA ALA A 363 4.44 22.05 -4.65
C ALA A 363 3.99 22.30 -3.21
N ASP A 364 2.82 21.77 -2.85
CA ASP A 364 2.29 21.90 -1.50
C ASP A 364 3.04 20.98 -0.50
N VAL A 365 3.04 21.36 0.78
CA VAL A 365 3.65 20.54 1.85
C VAL A 365 2.58 19.92 2.74
N TRP A 366 2.69 18.61 2.95
CA TRP A 366 1.87 17.85 3.89
C TRP A 366 2.74 17.28 5.02
N PHE A 367 2.15 17.06 6.19
CA PHE A 367 2.86 16.63 7.39
C PHE A 367 2.68 15.15 7.69
N GLY A 368 3.78 14.39 7.81
CA GLY A 368 3.79 12.94 7.79
C GLY A 368 5.00 12.41 7.00
N THR A 369 5.02 11.15 6.57
CA THR A 369 3.98 10.12 6.76
C THR A 369 4.14 9.43 8.12
N PHE A 370 3.17 9.59 9.03
CA PHE A 370 3.29 9.05 10.39
C PHE A 370 2.84 7.58 10.45
N SER A 371 3.69 6.73 11.04
CA SER A 371 3.47 5.27 11.16
C SER A 371 3.80 4.70 12.54
N ASN A 372 4.14 5.55 13.51
CA ASN A 372 4.45 5.13 14.88
C ASN A 372 3.66 5.98 15.89
N SER A 373 2.49 5.49 16.30
CA SER A 373 1.54 6.18 17.17
C SER A 373 2.13 6.61 18.51
N LYS A 374 3.15 5.86 18.98
CA LYS A 374 3.95 6.13 20.17
C LYS A 374 4.64 7.50 20.14
N TYR A 375 5.06 7.94 18.95
CA TYR A 375 5.76 9.20 18.73
C TYR A 375 4.96 10.21 17.93
N PHE A 376 3.74 9.88 17.50
CA PHE A 376 2.84 10.82 16.83
C PHE A 376 2.76 12.14 17.59
N SER A 377 2.51 12.10 18.90
CA SER A 377 2.44 13.31 19.74
C SER A 377 3.73 14.14 19.76
N ASN A 378 4.92 13.51 19.64
CA ASN A 378 6.19 14.23 19.56
C ASN A 378 6.32 14.95 18.20
N TYR A 379 6.10 14.25 17.10
CA TYR A 379 6.19 14.84 15.76
C TYR A 379 5.08 15.86 15.53
N TRP A 380 3.84 15.55 15.92
CA TRP A 380 2.70 16.47 15.90
C TRP A 380 2.97 17.74 16.70
N GLY A 381 3.62 17.63 17.87
CA GLY A 381 4.04 18.77 18.68
C GLY A 381 5.17 19.61 18.08
N SER A 382 5.99 19.05 17.17
CA SER A 382 7.12 19.75 16.55
C SER A 382 6.72 20.76 15.45
N LEU A 383 5.48 20.73 14.96
CA LEU A 383 4.93 21.75 14.06
C LEU A 383 3.93 22.61 14.85
N SER A 384 4.33 23.83 15.21
CA SER A 384 3.52 24.72 16.07
C SER A 384 2.21 25.17 15.41
N ASP A 385 2.28 25.59 14.14
CA ASP A 385 1.13 26.00 13.33
C ASP A 385 0.80 24.96 12.25
N LYS A 386 -0.39 24.36 12.31
CA LYS A 386 -0.86 23.38 11.33
C LYS A 386 -1.46 24.00 10.07
N SER A 387 -1.75 25.30 10.05
CA SER A 387 -2.26 25.99 8.86
C SER A 387 -1.20 26.19 7.77
N LEU A 388 0.07 25.99 8.10
CA LEU A 388 1.20 26.02 7.16
C LEU A 388 1.22 24.84 6.18
N VAL A 389 0.59 23.71 6.53
CA VAL A 389 0.53 22.50 5.70
C VAL A 389 -0.88 22.25 5.19
N LYS A 390 -1.03 21.68 3.99
CA LYS A 390 -2.37 21.42 3.41
C LYS A 390 -3.11 20.26 4.06
N GLY A 391 -2.37 19.30 4.59
CA GLY A 391 -2.93 18.12 5.23
C GLY A 391 -1.90 17.25 5.94
N THR A 392 -2.40 16.13 6.48
CA THR A 392 -1.63 15.16 7.26
C THR A 392 -1.63 13.80 6.57
N GLY A 393 -0.48 13.12 6.54
CA GLY A 393 -0.32 11.77 6.03
C GLY A 393 -0.17 10.78 7.18
N LEU A 394 -1.10 9.85 7.29
CA LEU A 394 -1.09 8.76 8.28
C LEU A 394 -0.95 7.42 7.58
N GLN A 395 -0.22 6.49 8.16
CA GLN A 395 -0.10 5.11 7.68
C GLN A 395 -0.89 4.16 8.58
N TRP A 396 -1.13 2.93 8.12
CA TRP A 396 -2.02 1.93 8.74
C TRP A 396 -1.88 1.75 10.26
N ALA A 397 -0.69 1.92 10.83
CA ALA A 397 -0.45 1.77 12.27
C ALA A 397 -0.98 2.93 13.14
N THR A 398 -1.33 4.08 12.55
CA THR A 398 -1.70 5.33 13.25
C THR A 398 -3.20 5.66 13.23
N ILE A 399 -4.07 4.65 13.12
CA ILE A 399 -5.53 4.84 13.12
C ILE A 399 -6.03 5.58 14.37
N ASP A 400 -5.47 5.30 15.55
CA ASP A 400 -5.79 5.98 16.80
C ASP A 400 -5.56 7.51 16.75
N ASN A 401 -4.64 7.95 15.88
CA ASN A 401 -4.31 9.36 15.69
C ASN A 401 -5.16 10.05 14.60
N ALA A 402 -5.94 9.29 13.81
CA ALA A 402 -6.75 9.83 12.72
C ALA A 402 -7.73 10.92 13.19
N SER A 403 -8.37 10.73 14.34
CA SER A 403 -9.27 11.73 14.95
C SER A 403 -8.58 13.08 15.21
N THR A 404 -7.29 13.08 15.58
CA THR A 404 -6.51 14.29 15.83
C THR A 404 -6.10 14.97 14.53
N ALA A 405 -5.70 14.20 13.52
CA ALA A 405 -5.32 14.73 12.21
C ALA A 405 -6.53 15.31 11.45
N VAL A 406 -7.64 14.57 11.38
CA VAL A 406 -8.89 14.98 10.72
C VAL A 406 -9.52 16.21 11.39
N SER A 407 -9.34 16.37 12.71
CA SER A 407 -9.78 17.59 13.42
C SER A 407 -8.95 18.82 13.09
N ALA A 408 -7.77 18.68 12.46
CA ALA A 408 -6.87 19.77 12.11
C ALA A 408 -6.89 20.13 10.61
N GLY A 409 -7.30 19.22 9.72
CA GLY A 409 -7.38 19.48 8.29
C GLY A 409 -7.53 18.22 7.44
N LEU A 410 -7.20 18.34 6.15
CA LEU A 410 -7.22 17.20 5.22
C LEU A 410 -6.30 16.08 5.74
N THR A 411 -6.78 14.84 5.72
CA THR A 411 -5.98 13.68 6.16
C THR A 411 -6.04 12.58 5.13
N MET A 412 -4.88 12.11 4.66
CA MET A 412 -4.76 10.96 3.78
C MET A 412 -4.31 9.73 4.58
N GLN A 413 -4.96 8.59 4.34
CA GLN A 413 -4.37 7.28 4.59
C GLN A 413 -3.34 7.03 3.48
N SER A 414 -2.07 7.24 3.81
CA SER A 414 -0.93 7.35 2.88
C SER A 414 -0.23 6.03 2.57
N GLU A 415 -0.61 4.95 3.26
CA GLU A 415 -0.04 3.61 3.07
C GLU A 415 -0.94 2.54 3.71
N HIS A 416 -1.58 1.72 2.88
CA HIS A 416 -2.38 0.57 3.31
C HIS A 416 -1.58 -0.41 4.18
N LYS A 417 -2.28 -1.24 4.97
CA LYS A 417 -1.70 -2.26 5.85
C LYS A 417 -1.05 -3.39 5.03
N CYS A 418 0.23 -3.23 4.68
CA CYS A 418 1.05 -4.16 3.89
C CYS A 418 1.01 -5.59 4.45
N GLY A 419 0.21 -6.49 3.87
CA GLY A 419 -0.06 -7.83 4.45
C GLY A 419 1.17 -8.71 4.71
N ASN A 420 0.93 -9.87 5.36
CA ASN A 420 1.92 -10.87 5.77
C ASN A 420 2.80 -10.47 6.96
N TYR A 421 2.22 -10.38 8.16
CA TYR A 421 2.88 -9.74 9.31
C TYR A 421 3.63 -10.70 10.26
N PRO A 422 4.97 -10.60 10.39
CA PRO A 422 5.73 -11.44 11.33
C PRO A 422 5.54 -11.09 12.82
N TRP A 423 4.89 -9.96 13.14
CA TRP A 423 4.75 -9.45 14.52
C TRP A 423 3.31 -9.46 15.07
N LEU A 424 2.36 -10.11 14.38
CA LEU A 424 1.06 -10.43 14.99
C LEU A 424 1.25 -11.58 15.97
N GLY A 425 1.58 -11.25 17.23
CA GLY A 425 1.40 -12.18 18.36
C GLY A 425 -0.08 -12.51 18.57
N ASP A 426 -0.41 -13.31 19.59
CA ASP A 426 -1.80 -13.78 19.80
C ASP A 426 -2.85 -12.66 19.93
N GLN A 427 -2.46 -11.44 20.33
CA GLN A 427 -3.34 -10.26 20.40
C GLN A 427 -3.43 -9.45 19.10
N GLY A 428 -2.57 -9.71 18.12
CA GLY A 428 -2.66 -9.14 16.76
C GLY A 428 -3.59 -9.92 15.83
N LYS A 429 -4.10 -11.07 16.30
CA LYS A 429 -4.99 -11.95 15.55
C LYS A 429 -6.40 -11.38 15.52
N THR A 430 -6.88 -11.01 14.34
CA THR A 430 -8.22 -10.46 14.13
C THR A 430 -9.21 -11.49 13.56
N SER A 431 -8.78 -12.73 13.34
CA SER A 431 -9.67 -13.82 12.91
C SER A 431 -10.44 -14.43 14.10
N THR A 432 -11.77 -14.47 13.99
CA THR A 432 -12.68 -15.17 14.93
C THR A 432 -13.50 -16.26 14.23
N ALA A 433 -13.22 -16.51 12.95
CA ALA A 433 -13.97 -17.44 12.11
C ALA A 433 -13.45 -18.88 12.27
N ALA A 434 -14.37 -19.83 12.52
CA ALA A 434 -14.02 -21.22 12.79
C ALA A 434 -13.86 -22.09 11.52
N SER A 435 -13.20 -21.58 10.47
CA SER A 435 -12.96 -22.32 9.21
C SER A 435 -11.47 -22.52 8.93
N ALA A 436 -11.13 -23.53 8.12
CA ALA A 436 -9.74 -23.77 7.69
C ALA A 436 -9.15 -22.56 6.95
N GLU A 437 -10.01 -21.81 6.25
CA GLU A 437 -9.66 -20.55 5.57
C GLU A 437 -9.18 -19.47 6.56
N ALA A 438 -9.65 -19.47 7.81
CA ALA A 438 -9.25 -18.46 8.79
C ALA A 438 -7.82 -18.68 9.32
N ALA A 439 -7.32 -19.92 9.36
CA ALA A 439 -5.95 -20.22 9.80
C ALA A 439 -4.88 -19.53 8.93
N ASP A 440 -5.19 -19.31 7.65
CA ASP A 440 -4.36 -18.61 6.67
C ASP A 440 -4.26 -17.09 6.91
N TYR A 441 -5.15 -16.53 7.74
CA TYR A 441 -5.16 -15.09 8.07
C TYR A 441 -4.02 -14.73 9.02
N ASP A 442 -3.87 -15.52 10.10
CA ASP A 442 -2.92 -15.25 11.19
C ASP A 442 -1.54 -15.92 10.98
N THR A 443 -1.26 -16.42 9.76
CA THR A 443 -0.03 -17.14 9.41
C THR A 443 0.96 -16.24 8.68
N PHE A 444 2.17 -16.09 9.24
CA PHE A 444 3.28 -15.40 8.58
C PHE A 444 4.05 -16.33 7.62
N TRP A 445 4.13 -15.93 6.35
CA TRP A 445 4.80 -16.64 5.27
C TRP A 445 6.16 -15.99 4.98
N LYS A 446 7.22 -16.45 5.65
CA LYS A 446 8.58 -15.86 5.58
C LYS A 446 9.22 -15.80 4.18
N ASP A 447 8.73 -16.59 3.22
CA ASP A 447 9.36 -16.77 1.90
C ASP A 447 8.57 -16.15 0.73
N TRP A 448 7.30 -15.77 0.93
CA TRP A 448 6.44 -15.21 -0.11
C TRP A 448 5.22 -14.54 0.52
N ALA A 449 4.67 -13.53 -0.13
CA ALA A 449 3.45 -12.86 0.31
C ALA A 449 2.18 -13.64 -0.12
N PRO A 450 1.24 -13.97 0.80
CA PRO A 450 0.13 -14.86 0.53
C PRO A 450 -0.84 -14.35 -0.53
N ASN A 451 -1.02 -13.02 -0.65
CA ASN A 451 -1.88 -12.37 -1.65
C ASN A 451 -3.29 -13.04 -1.78
N ASN A 452 -3.85 -13.50 -0.66
CA ASN A 452 -5.01 -14.40 -0.62
C ASN A 452 -6.34 -13.66 -0.34
N TYR A 453 -7.44 -14.40 -0.32
CA TYR A 453 -8.78 -13.84 -0.09
C TYR A 453 -8.97 -13.28 1.33
N ASN A 454 -8.26 -13.81 2.32
CA ASN A 454 -8.35 -13.34 3.71
C ASN A 454 -7.81 -11.91 3.85
N TYR A 455 -6.69 -11.61 3.19
CA TYR A 455 -6.14 -10.26 3.14
C TYR A 455 -7.13 -9.27 2.48
N ALA A 456 -7.86 -9.68 1.43
CA ALA A 456 -8.89 -8.83 0.84
C ALA A 456 -10.05 -8.50 1.81
N VAL A 457 -10.41 -9.45 2.68
CA VAL A 457 -11.42 -9.25 3.74
C VAL A 457 -10.87 -8.38 4.88
N GLU A 458 -9.59 -8.52 5.24
CA GLU A 458 -8.89 -7.59 6.14
C GLU A 458 -8.89 -6.17 5.57
N SER A 459 -8.48 -6.00 4.30
CA SER A 459 -8.44 -4.72 3.62
C SER A 459 -9.79 -4.02 3.60
N TRP A 460 -10.89 -4.75 3.39
CA TRP A 460 -12.24 -4.19 3.49
C TRP A 460 -12.56 -3.62 4.88
N GLY A 461 -12.22 -4.35 5.95
CA GLY A 461 -12.37 -3.87 7.32
C GLY A 461 -11.60 -2.57 7.56
N LEU A 462 -10.36 -2.51 7.07
CA LEU A 462 -9.48 -1.33 7.17
C LEU A 462 -9.95 -0.15 6.32
N PHE A 463 -10.47 -0.40 5.11
CA PHE A 463 -11.09 0.66 4.29
C PHE A 463 -12.24 1.29 5.07
N LYS A 464 -13.15 0.47 5.61
CA LYS A 464 -14.27 0.92 6.45
C LYS A 464 -13.82 1.72 7.67
N GLU A 465 -12.86 1.20 8.42
CA GLU A 465 -12.36 1.82 9.65
C GLU A 465 -11.81 3.23 9.38
N TRP A 466 -10.84 3.34 8.48
CA TRP A 466 -10.20 4.61 8.14
C TRP A 466 -11.14 5.61 7.48
N ILE A 467 -12.01 5.17 6.56
CA ILE A 467 -13.01 6.03 5.90
C ILE A 467 -14.06 6.52 6.92
N THR A 468 -14.42 5.70 7.91
CA THR A 468 -15.33 6.11 9.00
C THR A 468 -14.64 7.02 10.02
N ALA A 469 -13.33 6.87 10.23
CA ALA A 469 -12.51 7.78 11.03
C ALA A 469 -12.33 9.18 10.38
N GLY A 470 -12.77 9.36 9.14
CA GLY A 470 -12.92 10.67 8.51
C GLY A 470 -11.83 11.07 7.51
N VAL A 471 -10.93 10.16 7.11
CA VAL A 471 -9.91 10.47 6.10
C VAL A 471 -10.50 10.81 4.74
N ASN A 472 -9.78 11.62 3.98
CA ASN A 472 -10.18 12.16 2.68
C ASN A 472 -9.64 11.36 1.49
N GLY A 473 -8.62 10.53 1.68
CA GLY A 473 -8.01 9.73 0.62
C GLY A 473 -7.35 8.47 1.17
N TYR A 474 -7.14 7.47 0.31
CA TYR A 474 -6.61 6.18 0.71
C TYR A 474 -5.67 5.61 -0.36
N SER A 475 -4.43 5.31 0.02
CA SER A 475 -3.41 4.76 -0.88
C SER A 475 -3.15 3.29 -0.58
N ALA A 476 -3.19 2.45 -1.63
CA ALA A 476 -2.45 1.19 -1.60
C ALA A 476 -0.95 1.48 -1.44
N TRP A 477 -0.24 0.54 -0.83
CA TRP A 477 1.23 0.55 -0.83
C TRP A 477 1.74 0.04 -2.19
N ASN A 478 2.07 -1.24 -2.27
CA ASN A 478 2.56 -1.89 -3.48
C ASN A 478 1.46 -2.08 -4.54
N MET A 479 1.62 -1.44 -5.71
CA MET A 479 0.76 -1.72 -6.88
C MET A 479 1.13 -3.04 -7.55
N VAL A 480 2.43 -3.28 -7.78
CA VAL A 480 2.95 -4.46 -8.49
C VAL A 480 4.18 -4.99 -7.76
N LEU A 481 4.28 -6.31 -7.55
CA LEU A 481 5.48 -7.00 -7.06
C LEU A 481 5.65 -8.36 -7.75
N ASP A 482 6.81 -8.99 -7.58
CA ASP A 482 7.01 -10.39 -7.98
C ASP A 482 6.20 -11.37 -7.11
N ARG A 483 6.35 -12.68 -7.34
CA ARG A 483 5.67 -13.71 -6.53
C ARG A 483 6.03 -13.63 -5.04
N VAL A 484 7.25 -13.21 -4.72
CA VAL A 484 7.82 -13.26 -3.38
C VAL A 484 7.40 -12.02 -2.60
N GLY A 485 7.56 -10.83 -3.20
CA GLY A 485 7.19 -9.54 -2.61
C GLY A 485 8.17 -9.01 -1.56
N ARG A 486 9.42 -9.46 -1.55
CA ARG A 486 10.46 -9.00 -0.60
C ARG A 486 10.97 -7.59 -0.93
N ASN A 487 11.23 -6.83 0.12
CA ASN A 487 11.90 -5.53 0.09
C ASN A 487 13.44 -5.66 0.30
N LEU A 488 14.14 -4.53 0.38
CA LEU A 488 15.58 -4.42 0.61
C LEU A 488 16.04 -4.66 2.06
N ASP A 489 15.14 -5.05 2.98
CA ASP A 489 15.45 -5.32 4.38
C ASP A 489 16.23 -6.64 4.51
N GLN A 490 17.54 -6.55 4.80
CA GLN A 490 18.39 -7.73 5.00
C GLN A 490 18.44 -8.17 6.47
N GLU A 491 18.09 -7.29 7.41
CA GLU A 491 18.08 -7.60 8.85
C GLU A 491 16.76 -8.25 9.27
N ARG A 492 15.65 -7.84 8.64
CA ARG A 492 14.29 -8.35 8.89
C ARG A 492 13.54 -8.54 7.55
N PRO A 493 13.90 -9.58 6.74
CA PRO A 493 13.28 -9.82 5.44
C PRO A 493 11.77 -10.04 5.54
N TRP A 494 11.00 -9.10 4.97
CA TRP A 494 9.54 -9.06 5.08
C TRP A 494 8.90 -9.07 3.68
N PRO A 495 8.31 -10.20 3.23
CA PRO A 495 7.61 -10.25 1.95
C PRO A 495 6.17 -9.70 2.10
N GLN A 496 5.80 -8.65 1.36
CA GLN A 496 4.51 -7.97 1.50
C GLN A 496 3.56 -8.20 0.31
N ASN A 497 2.26 -8.06 0.56
CA ASN A 497 1.22 -8.19 -0.47
C ASN A 497 1.18 -6.99 -1.44
N ALA A 498 0.59 -7.21 -2.62
CA ALA A 498 0.38 -6.19 -3.66
C ALA A 498 -1.02 -6.27 -4.29
N LEU A 499 -1.43 -5.22 -5.01
CA LEU A 499 -2.65 -5.24 -5.84
C LEU A 499 -2.51 -6.26 -6.97
N ILE A 500 -1.36 -6.30 -7.63
CA ILE A 500 -1.03 -7.27 -8.68
C ILE A 500 0.30 -7.93 -8.31
N SER A 501 0.37 -9.26 -8.41
CA SER A 501 1.60 -10.02 -8.25
C SER A 501 1.85 -10.93 -9.45
N PHE A 502 2.96 -11.67 -9.44
CA PHE A 502 3.30 -12.62 -10.50
C PHE A 502 3.21 -14.06 -9.97
N ASN A 503 2.83 -14.99 -10.85
CA ASN A 503 2.91 -16.42 -10.61
C ASN A 503 4.34 -16.94 -10.86
N GLN A 504 4.61 -18.20 -10.50
CA GLN A 504 5.93 -18.83 -10.66
C GLN A 504 6.30 -19.14 -12.13
N ASP A 505 5.32 -19.18 -13.02
CA ASP A 505 5.50 -19.27 -14.47
C ASP A 505 5.66 -17.88 -15.14
N GLY A 506 5.62 -16.79 -14.36
CA GLY A 506 5.68 -15.42 -14.84
C GLY A 506 4.33 -14.83 -15.30
N THR A 507 3.22 -15.57 -15.20
CA THR A 507 1.89 -15.03 -15.53
C THR A 507 1.40 -14.04 -14.48
N VAL A 508 0.60 -13.05 -14.90
CA VAL A 508 0.07 -12.00 -14.02
C VAL A 508 -1.05 -12.54 -13.12
N ASN A 509 -0.92 -12.31 -11.82
CA ASN A 509 -1.92 -12.62 -10.79
C ASN A 509 -2.58 -11.33 -10.28
N VAL A 510 -3.84 -11.10 -10.66
CA VAL A 510 -4.67 -10.01 -10.14
C VAL A 510 -5.25 -10.44 -8.80
N THR A 511 -4.78 -9.86 -7.70
CA THR A 511 -5.03 -10.44 -6.36
C THR A 511 -6.47 -10.18 -5.88
N PRO A 512 -7.00 -10.96 -4.92
CA PRO A 512 -8.30 -10.66 -4.30
C PRO A 512 -8.37 -9.26 -3.68
N TYR A 513 -7.24 -8.72 -3.21
CA TYR A 513 -7.12 -7.37 -2.65
C TYR A 513 -7.39 -6.29 -3.71
N TYR A 514 -6.90 -6.48 -4.94
CA TYR A 514 -7.25 -5.63 -6.08
C TYR A 514 -8.77 -5.52 -6.25
N TYR A 515 -9.50 -6.64 -6.24
CA TYR A 515 -10.95 -6.59 -6.44
C TYR A 515 -11.69 -5.94 -5.27
N ALA A 516 -11.30 -6.22 -4.03
CA ALA A 516 -11.84 -5.56 -2.85
C ALA A 516 -11.60 -4.04 -2.86
N PHE A 517 -10.45 -3.58 -3.35
CA PHE A 517 -10.17 -2.15 -3.53
C PHE A 517 -11.00 -1.58 -4.70
N ARG A 518 -11.04 -2.26 -5.86
CA ARG A 518 -11.78 -1.85 -7.07
C ARG A 518 -13.27 -1.60 -6.82
N HIS A 519 -13.88 -2.37 -5.92
CA HIS A 519 -15.28 -2.18 -5.48
C HIS A 519 -15.54 -0.76 -4.91
N LEU A 520 -14.52 -0.06 -4.43
CA LEU A 520 -14.55 1.34 -4.05
C LEU A 520 -13.95 2.24 -5.15
N THR A 521 -12.72 1.95 -5.57
CA THR A 521 -11.89 2.93 -6.30
C THR A 521 -12.42 3.32 -7.68
N GLN A 522 -13.04 2.39 -8.41
CA GLN A 522 -13.56 2.68 -9.75
C GLN A 522 -14.83 3.55 -9.74
N TYR A 523 -15.57 3.56 -8.63
CA TYR A 523 -16.90 4.18 -8.56
C TYR A 523 -16.95 5.47 -7.73
N VAL A 524 -16.12 5.59 -6.70
CA VAL A 524 -16.11 6.75 -5.79
C VAL A 524 -15.18 7.83 -6.34
N GLU A 525 -15.77 8.90 -6.87
CA GLU A 525 -15.06 9.97 -7.59
C GLU A 525 -14.32 10.95 -6.68
N PRO A 526 -13.22 11.57 -7.14
CA PRO A 526 -12.69 12.80 -6.55
C PRO A 526 -13.76 13.89 -6.45
N GLY A 527 -13.97 14.40 -5.23
CA GLY A 527 -15.05 15.32 -4.87
C GLY A 527 -16.31 14.67 -4.30
N ALA A 528 -16.43 13.33 -4.32
CA ALA A 528 -17.56 12.62 -3.72
C ALA A 528 -17.67 12.87 -2.21
N LYS A 529 -18.89 12.83 -1.68
CA LYS A 529 -19.17 12.92 -0.24
C LYS A 529 -19.39 11.53 0.32
N ARG A 530 -18.71 11.16 1.42
CA ARG A 530 -19.14 9.99 2.21
C ARG A 530 -20.51 10.31 2.81
N ILE A 531 -21.46 9.38 2.71
CA ILE A 531 -22.83 9.56 3.24
C ILE A 531 -23.19 8.53 4.31
N GLY A 532 -24.20 8.86 5.12
CA GLY A 532 -24.65 8.05 6.25
C GLY A 532 -25.19 6.68 5.84
N VAL A 533 -24.76 5.64 6.57
CA VAL A 533 -25.18 4.24 6.39
C VAL A 533 -25.50 3.63 7.75
N SER A 534 -26.55 2.82 7.82
CA SER A 534 -26.88 2.01 9.00
C SER A 534 -27.36 0.60 8.60
N GLY A 535 -27.02 -0.39 9.42
CA GLY A 535 -27.26 -1.80 9.11
C GLY A 535 -26.24 -2.41 8.14
N GLY A 536 -26.04 -3.72 8.25
CA GLY A 536 -25.09 -4.49 7.44
C GLY A 536 -23.63 -4.04 7.56
N ASP A 537 -22.87 -4.33 6.51
CA ASP A 537 -21.42 -4.16 6.45
C ASP A 537 -21.06 -3.43 5.15
N ALA A 538 -21.11 -2.09 5.19
CA ALA A 538 -21.16 -1.26 3.99
C ALA A 538 -20.52 0.13 4.17
N LEU A 539 -20.20 0.76 3.04
CA LEU A 539 -19.87 2.17 2.86
C LEU A 539 -20.77 2.76 1.78
N ALA A 540 -21.08 4.05 1.86
CA ALA A 540 -21.77 4.75 0.79
C ALA A 540 -21.20 6.14 0.55
N PHE A 541 -21.23 6.54 -0.72
CA PHE A 541 -20.75 7.82 -1.22
C PHE A 541 -21.77 8.41 -2.19
N LYS A 542 -21.77 9.74 -2.30
CA LYS A 542 -22.51 10.52 -3.28
C LYS A 542 -21.51 11.27 -4.16
N ASN A 543 -21.46 10.91 -5.43
CA ASN A 543 -20.54 11.48 -6.42
C ASN A 543 -20.94 12.92 -6.82
N PRO A 544 -20.03 13.71 -7.42
CA PRO A 544 -20.32 15.09 -7.85
C PRO A 544 -21.42 15.21 -8.93
N ASP A 545 -21.68 14.15 -9.69
CA ASP A 545 -22.77 14.02 -10.66
C ASP A 545 -24.13 13.68 -10.01
N GLY A 546 -24.14 13.38 -8.71
CA GLY A 546 -25.33 12.95 -7.97
C GLY A 546 -25.53 11.43 -7.88
N SER A 547 -24.69 10.62 -8.54
CA SER A 547 -24.74 9.15 -8.40
C SER A 547 -24.44 8.73 -6.96
N ILE A 548 -25.10 7.68 -6.49
CA ILE A 548 -24.89 7.08 -5.17
C ILE A 548 -24.21 5.73 -5.35
N VAL A 549 -23.02 5.60 -4.77
CA VAL A 549 -22.24 4.38 -4.74
C VAL A 549 -22.39 3.74 -3.37
N VAL A 550 -22.75 2.46 -3.32
CA VAL A 550 -22.84 1.68 -2.08
C VAL A 550 -21.97 0.44 -2.22
N ALA A 551 -20.83 0.41 -1.53
CA ALA A 551 -19.94 -0.75 -1.48
C ALA A 551 -20.24 -1.57 -0.21
N MET A 552 -20.18 -2.89 -0.30
CA MET A 552 -20.70 -3.83 0.69
C MET A 552 -19.85 -5.10 0.78
N PHE A 553 -19.85 -5.72 1.95
CA PHE A 553 -19.35 -7.08 2.18
C PHE A 553 -20.42 -7.94 2.87
N ASN A 554 -20.54 -9.20 2.49
CA ASN A 554 -21.44 -10.14 3.14
C ASN A 554 -20.71 -10.97 4.20
N SER A 555 -20.58 -10.40 5.39
CA SER A 555 -20.08 -11.10 6.59
C SER A 555 -21.09 -12.09 7.20
N GLY A 556 -22.29 -12.24 6.62
CA GLY A 556 -23.35 -13.13 7.09
C GLY A 556 -23.58 -14.39 6.24
N ASN A 557 -24.61 -15.16 6.64
CA ASN A 557 -25.07 -16.36 5.92
C ASN A 557 -26.21 -16.07 4.91
N ALA A 558 -26.73 -14.85 4.88
CA ALA A 558 -27.88 -14.49 4.04
C ALA A 558 -27.40 -14.13 2.62
N ALA A 559 -27.82 -14.90 1.62
CA ALA A 559 -27.46 -14.64 0.22
C ALA A 559 -28.18 -13.41 -0.36
N GLN A 560 -29.48 -13.24 -0.04
CA GLN A 560 -30.25 -12.07 -0.49
C GLN A 560 -30.02 -10.87 0.44
N THR A 561 -29.73 -9.71 -0.15
CA THR A 561 -29.59 -8.42 0.53
C THR A 561 -30.69 -7.48 0.04
N THR A 562 -31.29 -6.73 0.97
CA THR A 562 -32.22 -5.62 0.72
C THR A 562 -31.55 -4.31 1.13
N LEU A 563 -31.36 -3.41 0.18
CA LEU A 563 -30.70 -2.11 0.33
C LEU A 563 -31.75 -1.00 0.18
N SER A 564 -31.85 -0.11 1.17
CA SER A 564 -32.63 1.13 1.05
C SER A 564 -31.72 2.31 0.73
N ILE A 565 -32.05 3.08 -0.31
CA ILE A 565 -31.37 4.34 -0.66
C ILE A 565 -32.41 5.45 -0.65
N GLY A 566 -32.42 6.29 0.39
CA GLY A 566 -33.37 7.40 0.51
C GLY A 566 -34.86 7.00 0.52
N GLY A 567 -35.18 5.72 0.76
CA GLY A 567 -36.53 5.16 0.67
C GLY A 567 -36.76 4.22 -0.52
N THR A 568 -35.97 4.31 -1.59
CA THR A 568 -35.97 3.34 -2.70
C THR A 568 -35.44 2.00 -2.19
N MET A 569 -36.16 0.91 -2.45
CA MET A 569 -35.84 -0.43 -1.92
C MET A 569 -35.38 -1.37 -3.04
N LEU A 570 -34.11 -1.79 -2.98
CA LEU A 570 -33.44 -2.64 -3.96
C LEU A 570 -33.10 -4.01 -3.36
N GLN A 571 -33.30 -5.10 -4.11
CA GLN A 571 -32.91 -6.46 -3.76
C GLN A 571 -31.95 -7.07 -4.79
N PHE A 572 -30.96 -7.80 -4.27
CA PHE A 572 -29.97 -8.53 -5.06
C PHE A 572 -29.31 -9.62 -4.19
N THR A 573 -28.47 -10.44 -4.81
CA THR A 573 -27.70 -11.48 -4.12
C THR A 573 -26.26 -11.03 -3.93
N ILE A 574 -25.72 -11.20 -2.72
CA ILE A 574 -24.28 -11.16 -2.44
C ILE A 574 -23.87 -12.55 -1.95
N PRO A 575 -22.90 -13.25 -2.57
CA PRO A 575 -22.38 -14.51 -2.04
C PRO A 575 -21.89 -14.37 -0.60
N GLN A 576 -21.91 -15.44 0.19
CA GLN A 576 -21.32 -15.44 1.53
C GLN A 576 -19.81 -15.13 1.45
N ARG A 577 -19.31 -14.26 2.34
CA ARG A 577 -17.97 -13.66 2.27
C ARG A 577 -17.69 -12.93 0.94
N GLY A 578 -18.72 -12.57 0.17
CA GLY A 578 -18.61 -11.83 -1.09
C GLY A 578 -18.64 -10.32 -0.89
N PHE A 579 -18.12 -9.59 -1.86
CA PHE A 579 -18.22 -8.14 -2.00
C PHE A 579 -19.31 -7.77 -3.01
N ALA A 580 -19.92 -6.60 -2.86
CA ALA A 580 -20.80 -6.01 -3.85
C ALA A 580 -20.64 -4.49 -3.92
N THR A 581 -20.86 -3.91 -5.11
CA THR A 581 -21.05 -2.46 -5.28
C THR A 581 -22.33 -2.22 -6.06
N VAL A 582 -23.17 -1.33 -5.55
CA VAL A 582 -24.31 -0.76 -6.28
C VAL A 582 -23.96 0.67 -6.70
N ASN A 583 -24.23 1.00 -7.97
CA ASN A 583 -24.19 2.37 -8.49
C ASN A 583 -25.63 2.77 -8.89
N TYR A 584 -26.17 3.78 -8.21
CA TYR A 584 -27.58 4.18 -8.31
C TYR A 584 -27.71 5.67 -8.65
N THR A 585 -28.41 5.99 -9.74
CA THR A 585 -28.78 7.36 -10.10
C THR A 585 -30.15 7.70 -9.49
N PRO A 586 -30.28 8.73 -8.64
CA PRO A 586 -31.58 9.13 -8.12
C PRO A 586 -32.52 9.64 -9.23
N GLY A 587 -33.61 8.93 -9.48
CA GLY A 587 -34.61 9.26 -10.52
C GLY A 587 -34.64 8.30 -11.71
N GLU A 588 -33.74 7.31 -11.75
CA GLU A 588 -33.94 6.04 -12.47
C GLU A 588 -34.82 5.05 -11.68
#